data_AF-B7JQZ2-F1
#
_entry.id   AF-B7JQZ2-F1
#
_cell.length_a   1.000
_cell.length_b   1.000
_cell.length_c   1.000
_cell.angle_alpha   90.00
_cell.angle_beta   90.00
_cell.angle_gamma   90.00
#
_symmetry.space_group_name_H-M   'P 1'
#
loop_
_entity.id
_entity.type
_entity.pdbx_description
1 polymer ?
#
loop_
_entity_poly.entity_id
_entity_poly.type
_entity_poly.pdbx_seq_one_letter_code
_entity_poly.pdbx_strand_id
1 'polypeptide(L)'
;MSTIWDVIETTSSERPKYTRYELAKLVKNKRESLDLSILEVASQHDVEASFWESIENASRTFNVKIYKLIAKFLNMSKTELLAKEVDDMSSISFRAQNETQHEIKEAIEIANFIFNEMVMQEKIAVQ
;
A
#
# COMPACT_ATOMS: atom_id res chain seq x y z
N MET A 1 33.09 -18.81 -8.44
CA MET A 1 31.78 -19.20 -8.98
C MET A 1 30.80 -18.21 -8.42
N SER A 2 30.20 -17.38 -9.27
CA SER A 2 29.10 -16.52 -8.83
C SER A 2 27.89 -17.42 -8.57
N THR A 3 27.41 -17.40 -7.35
CA THR A 3 26.17 -18.08 -6.96
C THR A 3 24.99 -17.18 -7.31
N ILE A 4 23.80 -17.76 -7.44
CA ILE A 4 22.59 -16.97 -7.74
C ILE A 4 22.33 -15.86 -6.70
N TRP A 5 22.84 -16.06 -5.47
CA TRP A 5 22.84 -15.10 -4.37
C TRP A 5 23.62 -13.81 -4.68
N ASP A 6 24.60 -13.86 -5.60
CA ASP A 6 25.37 -12.68 -6.01
C ASP A 6 24.58 -11.78 -6.99
N VAL A 7 23.41 -12.23 -7.46
CA VAL A 7 22.57 -11.54 -8.47
C VAL A 7 21.22 -11.09 -7.89
N ILE A 8 20.84 -11.58 -6.69
CA ILE A 8 19.59 -11.20 -6.04
C ILE A 8 19.79 -9.84 -5.36
N GLU A 9 19.24 -8.79 -5.97
CA GLU A 9 19.04 -7.52 -5.28
C GLU A 9 18.04 -7.73 -4.14
N THR A 10 18.53 -7.89 -2.91
CA THR A 10 17.68 -7.91 -1.72
C THR A 10 17.11 -6.50 -1.49
N THR A 11 16.07 -6.14 -2.22
CA THR A 11 15.31 -4.93 -1.93
C THR A 11 14.59 -5.12 -0.60
N SER A 12 14.77 -4.16 0.30
CA SER A 12 14.03 -4.08 1.57
C SER A 12 12.53 -4.31 1.31
N SER A 13 11.82 -4.98 2.23
CA SER A 13 10.36 -5.10 2.15
C SER A 13 9.76 -3.71 2.22
N GLU A 14 9.39 -3.15 1.06
CA GLU A 14 8.77 -1.84 0.93
C GLU A 14 7.30 -2.01 0.63
N ARG A 15 6.44 -1.37 1.43
CA ARG A 15 5.01 -1.28 1.15
C ARG A 15 4.58 0.17 0.98
N PRO A 16 3.52 0.44 0.19
CA PRO A 16 2.89 1.76 0.18
C PRO A 16 2.52 2.16 1.61
N LYS A 17 2.91 3.38 2.01
CA LYS A 17 2.61 3.95 3.32
C LYS A 17 1.10 3.99 3.58
N TYR A 18 0.35 4.30 2.53
CA TYR A 18 -1.10 4.32 2.58
C TYR A 18 -1.69 3.40 1.52
N THR A 19 -2.53 2.49 1.97
CA THR A 19 -3.46 1.75 1.13
C THR A 19 -4.62 2.66 0.71
N ARG A 20 -5.34 2.25 -0.34
CA ARG A 20 -6.56 2.95 -0.79
C ARG A 20 -7.57 3.13 0.35
N TYR A 21 -7.74 2.11 1.19
CA TYR A 21 -8.69 2.13 2.30
C TYR A 21 -8.27 3.10 3.40
N GLU A 22 -6.97 3.19 3.69
CA GLU A 22 -6.45 4.18 4.65
C GLU A 22 -6.61 5.60 4.13
N LEU A 23 -6.36 5.84 2.84
CA LEU A 23 -6.61 7.15 2.22
C LEU A 23 -8.09 7.53 2.27
N ALA A 24 -8.98 6.60 1.93
CA ALA A 24 -10.43 6.82 2.01
C ALA A 24 -10.87 7.16 3.44
N LYS A 25 -10.34 6.45 4.43
CA LYS A 25 -10.58 6.71 5.85
C LYS A 25 -10.05 8.09 6.28
N LEU A 26 -8.86 8.48 5.84
CA LEU A 26 -8.30 9.81 6.12
C LEU A 26 -9.17 10.93 5.53
N VAL A 27 -9.65 10.76 4.29
CA VAL A 27 -10.58 11.70 3.65
C VAL A 27 -11.86 11.82 4.45
N LYS A 28 -12.49 10.70 4.81
CA LYS A 28 -13.71 10.69 5.62
C LYS A 28 -13.50 11.38 6.97
N ASN A 29 -12.45 11.01 7.70
CA ASN A 29 -12.12 11.60 9.00
C ASN A 29 -11.90 13.11 8.89
N LYS A 30 -11.22 13.58 7.84
CA LYS A 30 -10.99 15.00 7.64
C LYS A 30 -12.30 15.74 7.34
N ARG A 31 -13.19 15.18 6.52
CA ARG A 31 -14.52 15.75 6.26
C ARG A 31 -15.32 15.87 7.56
N GLU A 32 -15.35 14.80 8.35
CA GLU A 32 -16.05 14.77 9.64
C GLU A 32 -15.44 15.75 10.65
N SER A 33 -14.12 15.92 10.68
CA SER A 33 -13.47 16.93 11.55
C SER A 33 -13.78 18.38 11.16
N LEU A 34 -14.16 18.60 9.90
CA LEU A 34 -14.56 19.90 9.38
C LEU A 34 -16.09 20.11 9.49
N ASP A 35 -16.82 19.13 10.02
CA ASP A 35 -18.28 19.11 10.13
C ASP A 35 -18.99 19.37 8.78
N LEU A 36 -18.41 18.84 7.70
CA LEU A 36 -18.95 18.99 6.34
C LEU A 36 -19.80 17.79 5.95
N SER A 37 -20.95 18.05 5.34
CA SER A 37 -21.71 17.03 4.62
C SER A 37 -21.05 16.64 3.31
N ILE A 38 -21.43 15.47 2.77
CA ILE A 38 -20.94 14.99 1.48
C ILE A 38 -21.30 15.98 0.35
N LEU A 39 -22.48 16.60 0.41
CA LEU A 39 -22.94 17.57 -0.59
C LEU A 39 -22.08 18.84 -0.57
N GLU A 40 -21.75 19.34 0.62
CA GLU A 40 -20.96 20.55 0.78
C GLU A 40 -19.53 20.37 0.27
N VAL A 41 -18.88 19.26 0.64
CA VAL A 41 -17.50 19.01 0.21
C VAL A 41 -17.44 18.69 -1.29
N ALA A 42 -18.43 17.99 -1.83
CA ALA A 42 -18.52 17.73 -3.27
C ALA A 42 -18.68 19.03 -4.05
N SER A 43 -19.52 19.95 -3.56
CA SER A 43 -19.71 21.28 -4.15
C SER A 43 -18.44 22.15 -4.07
N GLN A 44 -17.71 22.12 -2.95
CA GLN A 44 -16.44 22.84 -2.80
C GLN A 44 -15.37 22.39 -3.80
N HIS A 45 -15.46 21.14 -4.25
CA HIS A 45 -14.48 20.52 -5.14
C HIS A 45 -14.99 20.32 -6.58
N ASP A 46 -16.18 20.84 -6.91
CA ASP A 46 -16.81 20.73 -8.23
C ASP A 46 -16.90 19.26 -8.72
N VAL A 47 -17.36 18.38 -7.84
CA VAL A 47 -17.60 16.96 -8.14
C VAL A 47 -19.00 16.54 -7.71
N GLU A 48 -19.50 15.46 -8.29
CA GLU A 48 -20.76 14.86 -7.85
C GLU A 48 -20.63 14.25 -6.44
N ALA A 49 -21.71 14.32 -5.66
CA ALA A 49 -21.76 13.73 -4.32
C ALA A 49 -21.54 12.21 -4.34
N SER A 50 -22.11 11.52 -5.33
CA SER A 50 -21.90 10.08 -5.58
C SER A 50 -20.42 9.75 -5.85
N PHE A 51 -19.73 10.65 -6.55
CA PHE A 51 -18.30 10.51 -6.81
C PHE A 51 -17.49 10.68 -5.53
N TRP A 52 -17.81 11.67 -4.69
CA TRP A 52 -17.15 11.85 -3.39
C TRP A 52 -17.38 10.66 -2.46
N GLU A 53 -18.62 10.19 -2.36
CA GLU A 53 -18.99 9.02 -1.57
C GLU A 53 -18.23 7.75 -2.02
N SER A 54 -18.00 7.59 -3.34
CA SER A 54 -17.20 6.49 -3.87
C SER A 54 -15.73 6.52 -3.43
N ILE A 55 -15.19 7.71 -3.12
CA ILE A 55 -13.83 7.89 -2.60
C ILE A 55 -13.80 7.47 -1.13
N GLU A 56 -14.74 7.97 -0.30
CA GLU A 56 -14.81 7.63 1.13
C GLU A 56 -15.09 6.15 1.38
N ASN A 57 -15.86 5.51 0.51
CA ASN A 57 -16.15 4.07 0.60
C ASN A 57 -15.07 3.18 -0.03
N ALA A 58 -14.01 3.77 -0.62
CA ALA A 58 -12.99 3.05 -1.37
C ALA A 58 -13.57 2.09 -2.43
N SER A 59 -14.77 2.37 -2.96
CA SER A 59 -15.49 1.45 -3.86
C SER A 59 -14.94 1.46 -5.28
N ARG A 60 -14.10 2.46 -5.61
CA ARG A 60 -13.50 2.63 -6.93
C ARG A 60 -11.98 2.64 -6.85
N THR A 61 -11.33 2.33 -7.97
CA THR A 61 -9.87 2.40 -8.08
C THR A 61 -9.41 3.86 -8.13
N PHE A 62 -8.41 4.21 -7.32
CA PHE A 62 -7.89 5.57 -7.26
C PHE A 62 -6.98 5.82 -8.46
N ASN A 63 -7.44 6.66 -9.38
CA ASN A 63 -6.64 7.14 -10.50
C ASN A 63 -5.97 8.47 -10.16
N VAL A 64 -5.14 8.98 -11.08
CA VAL A 64 -4.37 10.23 -10.89
C VAL A 64 -5.27 11.42 -10.53
N LYS A 65 -6.50 11.50 -11.07
CA LYS A 65 -7.44 12.58 -10.76
C LYS A 65 -7.88 12.52 -9.29
N ILE A 66 -8.23 11.34 -8.81
CA ILE A 66 -8.60 11.11 -7.41
C ILE A 66 -7.42 11.45 -6.49
N TYR A 67 -6.21 10.98 -6.80
CA TYR A 67 -5.02 11.30 -6.01
C TYR A 67 -4.75 12.80 -5.89
N LYS A 68 -4.94 13.57 -6.98
CA LYS A 68 -4.80 15.04 -6.94
C LYS A 68 -5.89 15.68 -6.08
N LEU A 69 -7.12 15.18 -6.18
CA LEU A 69 -8.25 15.69 -5.40
C LEU A 69 -8.04 15.46 -3.90
N ILE A 70 -7.72 14.23 -3.50
CA ILE A 70 -7.46 13.89 -2.09
C ILE A 70 -6.19 14.55 -1.57
N ALA A 71 -5.15 14.75 -2.40
CA ALA A 71 -3.96 15.52 -2.03
C ALA A 71 -4.32 16.94 -1.62
N LYS A 72 -5.11 17.61 -2.47
CA LYS A 72 -5.58 18.97 -2.20
C LYS A 72 -6.46 19.02 -0.95
N PHE A 73 -7.39 18.06 -0.81
CA PHE A 73 -8.29 18.02 0.33
C PHE A 73 -7.56 17.71 1.64
N LEU A 74 -6.67 16.72 1.64
CA LEU A 74 -5.88 16.32 2.82
C LEU A 74 -4.76 17.30 3.14
N ASN A 75 -4.44 18.24 2.24
CA ASN A 75 -3.27 19.12 2.33
C ASN A 75 -1.96 18.32 2.43
N MET A 76 -1.86 17.26 1.62
CA MET A 76 -0.70 16.37 1.54
C MET A 76 -0.04 16.52 0.17
N SER A 77 1.28 16.42 0.14
CA SER A 77 2.03 16.36 -1.12
C SER A 77 1.83 15.01 -1.81
N LYS A 78 2.03 14.98 -3.14
CA LYS A 78 2.01 13.72 -3.91
C LYS A 78 3.05 12.72 -3.40
N THR A 79 4.21 13.22 -2.94
CA THR A 79 5.30 12.42 -2.39
C THR A 79 4.92 11.76 -1.07
N GLU A 80 4.14 12.42 -0.22
CA GLU A 80 3.65 11.82 1.04
C GLU A 80 2.57 10.78 0.80
N LEU A 81 1.64 11.05 -0.11
CA LEU A 81 0.57 10.12 -0.47
C LEU A 81 1.07 8.81 -1.10
N LEU A 82 2.16 8.90 -1.86
CA LEU A 82 2.79 7.77 -2.54
C LEU A 82 4.07 7.30 -1.83
N ALA A 83 4.32 7.79 -0.62
CA ALA A 83 5.46 7.36 0.16
C ALA A 83 5.40 5.86 0.37
N LYS A 84 6.57 5.24 0.43
CA LYS A 84 6.71 3.85 0.84
C LYS A 84 7.29 3.82 2.25
N GLU A 85 6.81 2.90 3.06
CA GLU A 85 7.44 2.56 4.32
C GLU A 85 8.25 1.29 4.11
N VAL A 86 9.49 1.31 4.62
CA VAL A 86 10.28 0.10 4.76
C VAL A 86 9.73 -0.61 5.99
N ASP A 87 9.24 -1.83 5.80
CA ASP A 87 8.74 -2.62 6.92
C ASP A 87 9.89 -2.93 7.88
N ASP A 88 9.69 -2.57 9.14
CA ASP A 88 10.63 -2.94 10.20
C ASP A 88 10.46 -4.43 10.53
N MET A 89 11.30 -5.24 9.89
CA MET A 89 11.41 -6.68 10.13
C MET A 89 11.88 -7.00 11.56
N SER A 90 12.22 -6.00 12.39
CA SER A 90 12.51 -6.19 13.82
C SER A 90 11.32 -6.79 14.57
N SER A 91 10.08 -6.58 14.13
CA SER A 91 8.89 -7.12 14.80
C SER A 91 8.71 -8.64 14.65
N ILE A 92 9.31 -9.26 13.62
CA ILE A 92 9.40 -10.72 13.50
C ILE A 92 10.30 -11.31 14.61
N SER A 93 11.22 -10.50 15.15
CA SER A 93 12.18 -10.93 16.17
C SER A 93 11.60 -11.06 17.59
N PHE A 94 10.36 -10.62 17.85
CA PHE A 94 9.82 -10.60 19.22
C PHE A 94 9.62 -12.01 19.82
N ARG A 95 9.60 -13.07 19.00
CA ARG A 95 9.56 -14.47 19.47
C ARG A 95 10.86 -15.24 19.31
N ALA A 96 11.84 -14.70 18.58
CA ALA A 96 13.03 -15.43 18.16
C ALA A 96 14.29 -14.81 18.80
N GLN A 97 14.36 -14.80 20.14
CA GLN A 97 15.60 -14.43 20.82
C GLN A 97 16.61 -15.57 20.92
N ASN A 98 16.31 -16.79 20.46
CA ASN A 98 17.28 -17.89 20.47
C ASN A 98 17.09 -18.82 19.26
N GLU A 99 18.15 -18.97 18.46
CA GLU A 99 18.44 -20.01 17.43
C GLU A 99 17.46 -20.18 16.25
N THR A 100 16.17 -19.88 16.40
CA THR A 100 15.11 -20.06 15.37
C THR A 100 15.08 -18.97 14.30
N GLN A 101 15.86 -17.89 14.47
CA GLN A 101 15.83 -16.75 13.55
C GLN A 101 16.40 -17.09 12.15
N HIS A 102 17.35 -18.02 12.06
CA HIS A 102 17.87 -18.51 10.79
C HIS A 102 16.83 -19.37 10.06
N GLU A 103 16.22 -20.33 10.76
CA GLU A 103 15.21 -21.22 10.18
C GLU A 103 13.96 -20.45 9.71
N ILE A 104 13.54 -19.44 10.47
CA ILE A 104 12.42 -18.56 10.08
C ILE A 104 12.79 -17.75 8.83
N LYS A 105 14.02 -17.22 8.77
CA LYS A 105 14.48 -16.46 7.60
C LYS A 105 14.55 -17.35 6.36
N GLU A 106 15.08 -18.56 6.51
CA GLU A 106 15.14 -19.56 5.45
C GLU A 106 13.75 -19.99 4.98
N ALA A 107 12.79 -20.18 5.90
CA ALA A 107 11.41 -20.46 5.56
C ALA A 107 10.73 -19.31 4.79
N ILE A 108 11.02 -18.05 5.15
CA ILE A 108 10.52 -16.87 4.42
C ILE A 108 11.13 -16.81 3.02
N GLU A 109 12.42 -17.10 2.88
CA GLU A 109 13.11 -17.14 1.58
C GLU A 109 12.53 -18.25 0.68
N ILE A 110 12.27 -19.44 1.24
CA ILE A 110 11.61 -20.56 0.54
C ILE A 110 10.19 -20.17 0.12
N ALA A 111 9.41 -19.53 1.00
CA ALA A 111 8.05 -19.11 0.68
C ALA A 111 8.05 -18.12 -0.49
N ASN A 112 8.92 -17.11 -0.46
CA ASN A 112 9.06 -16.14 -1.54
C ASN A 112 9.49 -16.79 -2.85
N PHE A 113 10.38 -17.79 -2.80
CA PHE A 113 10.76 -18.57 -3.98
C PHE A 113 9.57 -19.31 -4.59
N ILE A 114 8.80 -20.04 -3.78
CA ILE A 114 7.62 -20.77 -4.25
C ILE A 114 6.59 -19.81 -4.86
N PHE A 115 6.34 -18.67 -4.21
CA PHE A 115 5.41 -17.68 -4.74
C PHE A 115 5.85 -17.12 -6.09
N ASN A 116 7.14 -16.79 -6.24
CA ASN A 116 7.67 -16.28 -7.50
C ASN A 116 7.61 -17.33 -8.62
N GLU A 117 7.92 -18.59 -8.31
CA GLU A 117 7.82 -19.69 -9.27
C GLU A 117 6.37 -19.91 -9.70
N MET A 118 5.41 -19.89 -8.77
CA MET A 118 3.97 -19.99 -9.10
C MET A 118 3.51 -18.87 -10.02
N VAL A 119 3.90 -17.62 -9.74
CA VAL A 119 3.58 -16.46 -10.59
C VAL A 119 4.22 -16.59 -11.97
N MET A 120 5.43 -17.14 -12.06
CA MET A 120 6.11 -17.36 -13.34
C MET A 120 5.43 -18.46 -14.16
N GLN A 121 5.00 -19.55 -13.52
CA GLN A 121 4.26 -20.62 -14.19
C GLN A 121 2.87 -20.17 -14.67
N GLU A 122 2.15 -19.35 -13.90
CA GLU A 122 0.91 -18.74 -14.38
C GLU A 122 1.14 -17.86 -15.62
N LYS A 123 2.23 -17.08 -15.66
CA LYS A 123 2.55 -16.24 -16.82
C LYS A 123 2.90 -17.05 -18.07
N ILE A 124 3.53 -18.21 -17.91
CA ILE A 124 3.88 -19.12 -19.03
C ILE A 124 2.64 -19.89 -19.49
N ALA A 125 1.75 -20.29 -18.58
CA ALA A 125 0.52 -21.03 -18.91
C ALA A 125 -0.53 -20.20 -19.68
N VAL A 126 -0.39 -18.87 -19.68
CA VAL A 126 -1.28 -17.93 -20.39
C VAL A 126 -0.71 -17.52 -21.76
N GLN A 127 0.40 -18.12 -22.22
CA GLN A 127 0.89 -17.99 -23.60
C GLN A 127 0.30 -19.04 -24.55
#